data_AF-A0A7S2DSR5-F1
#
_entry.id   AF-A0A7S2DSR5-F1
#
_cell.length_a   1.000
_cell.length_b   1.000
_cell.length_c   1.000
_cell.angle_alpha   90.00
_cell.angle_beta   90.00
_cell.angle_gamma   90.00
#
_symmetry.space_group_name_H-M   'P 1'
#
loop_
_entity.id
_entity.type
_entity.pdbx_description
1 polymer ?
#
loop_
_entity_poly.entity_id
_entity_poly.type
_entity_poly.pdbx_seq_one_letter_code
_entity_poly.pdbx_strand_id
1 'polypeptide(L)'
;VFFPFLAGVFPGCKAMKRKSSSIEREEESICGFIDMDCFYWAVEVSHNPSLRGKPGAVVQYNPYEKGGVKSLDADNPQRLQARDGSIIAVSYEARARGVKRNMRGVQAKKICPEIVLVQVPTEHGKANLEIYKAAGQRVVDVLKRRASACEKRSVDEVAIDITAEADRLLKTRSFTDDLVLCARAVTKLADSV
;
A
#
# COMPACT_ATOMS: atom_id res chain seq x y z
N VAL A 1 3.44 -13.15 9.93
CA VAL A 1 2.52 -13.98 9.12
C VAL A 1 2.95 -13.79 7.67
N PHE A 2 3.60 -14.80 7.11
CA PHE A 2 4.10 -14.82 5.74
C PHE A 2 2.89 -14.98 4.82
N PHE A 3 2.59 -13.98 3.98
CA PHE A 3 1.60 -14.12 2.92
C PHE A 3 2.32 -14.53 1.64
N PRO A 4 1.83 -15.53 0.89
CA PRO A 4 2.48 -15.98 -0.32
C PRO A 4 2.35 -14.89 -1.38
N PHE A 5 3.47 -14.57 -2.04
CA PHE A 5 3.50 -13.81 -3.26
C PHE A 5 2.74 -14.63 -4.32
N LEU A 6 1.52 -14.23 -4.67
CA LEU A 6 0.78 -14.87 -5.75
C LEU A 6 1.33 -14.32 -7.07
N ALA A 7 2.31 -15.01 -7.66
CA ALA A 7 2.66 -14.81 -9.06
C ALA A 7 1.53 -15.41 -9.91
N GLY A 8 0.73 -14.56 -10.54
CA GLY A 8 -0.33 -14.96 -11.46
C GLY A 8 -0.19 -14.23 -12.78
N VAL A 9 -0.15 -14.97 -13.90
CA VAL A 9 -0.31 -14.43 -15.25
C VAL A 9 -1.81 -14.24 -15.48
N PHE A 10 -2.28 -12.99 -15.45
CA PHE A 10 -3.69 -12.67 -15.74
C PHE A 10 -3.88 -12.29 -17.21
N PRO A 11 -4.87 -12.87 -17.91
CA PRO A 11 -5.21 -12.48 -19.26
C PRO A 11 -5.86 -11.09 -19.23
N GLY A 12 -5.10 -10.07 -19.59
CA GLY A 12 -5.58 -8.68 -19.59
C GLY A 12 -4.48 -7.62 -19.47
N CYS A 13 -3.26 -7.99 -19.09
CA CYS A 13 -2.12 -7.09 -19.16
C CYS A 13 -1.73 -6.96 -20.64
N LYS A 14 -2.26 -5.95 -21.34
CA LYS A 14 -1.74 -5.60 -22.67
C LYS A 14 -0.26 -5.30 -22.48
N ALA A 15 0.60 -6.15 -23.06
CA ALA A 15 2.02 -5.88 -23.19
C ALA A 15 2.22 -4.41 -23.58
N MET A 16 2.95 -3.66 -22.77
CA MET A 16 3.33 -2.30 -23.12
C MET A 16 4.20 -2.38 -24.38
N LYS A 17 3.60 -2.09 -25.54
CA LYS A 17 4.24 -2.29 -26.84
C LYS A 17 5.46 -1.37 -26.99
N ARG A 18 6.65 -1.96 -27.02
CA ARG A 18 7.87 -1.34 -27.56
C ARG A 18 7.86 -1.49 -29.08
N LYS A 19 8.06 -0.39 -29.82
CA LYS A 19 8.25 -0.44 -31.28
C LYS A 19 9.75 -0.58 -31.58
N SER A 20 10.18 -1.75 -32.05
CA SER A 20 11.35 -1.86 -32.93
C SER A 20 11.21 -3.07 -33.84
N SER A 21 11.37 -2.84 -35.14
CA SER A 21 11.30 -3.83 -36.21
C SER A 21 12.43 -4.86 -36.11
N SER A 22 12.07 -6.14 -35.87
CA SER A 22 12.72 -7.39 -36.33
C SER A 22 12.27 -8.56 -35.44
N ILE A 23 11.56 -9.55 -36.00
CA ILE A 23 11.14 -10.83 -35.37
C ILE A 23 10.57 -10.65 -33.93
N GLU A 24 9.27 -10.39 -33.83
CA GLU A 24 8.54 -10.30 -32.55
C GLU A 24 8.54 -11.66 -31.83
N ARG A 25 9.60 -11.98 -31.09
CA ARG A 25 9.41 -12.72 -29.84
C ARG A 25 8.57 -11.80 -28.96
N GLU A 26 7.39 -12.24 -28.53
CA GLU A 26 6.73 -11.60 -27.40
C GLU A 26 7.72 -11.69 -26.23
N GLU A 27 8.46 -10.60 -25.98
CA GLU A 27 9.31 -10.49 -24.81
C GLU A 27 8.39 -10.65 -23.60
N GLU A 28 8.53 -11.75 -22.86
CA GLU A 28 7.77 -11.99 -21.65
C GLU A 28 8.05 -10.85 -20.67
N SER A 29 7.08 -9.95 -20.53
CA SER A 29 7.22 -8.81 -19.62
C SER A 29 6.97 -9.26 -18.19
N ILE A 30 7.95 -9.02 -17.31
CA ILE A 30 7.81 -9.30 -15.88
C ILE A 30 7.28 -8.04 -15.21
N CYS A 31 6.06 -8.13 -14.67
CA CYS A 31 5.40 -7.03 -13.97
C CYS A 31 5.44 -7.25 -12.45
N GLY A 32 5.85 -6.22 -11.71
CA GLY A 32 5.73 -6.14 -10.26
C GLY A 32 4.51 -5.32 -9.86
N PHE A 33 3.73 -5.84 -8.91
CA PHE A 33 2.62 -5.11 -8.29
C PHE A 33 3.01 -4.68 -6.88
N ILE A 34 2.86 -3.38 -6.61
CA ILE A 34 3.16 -2.77 -5.32
C ILE A 34 1.84 -2.30 -4.73
N ASP A 35 1.50 -2.83 -3.56
CA ASP A 35 0.36 -2.44 -2.73
C ASP A 35 0.91 -1.88 -1.40
N MET A 36 0.59 -0.62 -1.11
CA MET A 36 1.09 0.06 0.08
C MET A 36 0.24 -0.25 1.31
N ASP A 37 0.86 -0.95 2.26
CA ASP A 37 0.20 -1.35 3.49
C ASP A 37 -0.34 -0.18 4.32
N CYS A 38 -1.60 -0.31 4.76
CA CYS A 38 -2.31 0.63 5.62
C CYS A 38 -2.13 2.11 5.20
N PHE A 39 -2.09 2.37 3.89
CA PHE A 39 -1.61 3.60 3.29
C PHE A 39 -2.12 4.89 3.94
N TYR A 40 -3.45 5.03 4.12
CA TYR A 40 -4.02 6.25 4.69
C TYR A 40 -3.52 6.50 6.11
N TRP A 41 -3.38 5.46 6.94
CA TRP A 41 -2.81 5.59 8.28
C TRP A 41 -1.33 5.99 8.22
N ALA A 42 -0.55 5.38 7.32
CA ALA A 42 0.86 5.74 7.13
C ALA A 42 1.04 7.21 6.72
N VAL A 43 0.15 7.73 5.86
CA VAL A 43 0.13 9.16 5.49
C VAL A 43 -0.16 10.05 6.70
N GLU A 44 -1.13 9.70 7.54
CA GLU A 44 -1.42 10.46 8.77
C GLU A 44 -0.25 10.44 9.76
N VAL A 45 0.40 9.28 9.95
CA VAL A 45 1.61 9.18 10.79
C VAL A 45 2.76 10.03 10.24
N SER A 46 2.87 10.17 8.91
CA SER A 46 3.87 11.04 8.29
C SER A 46 3.62 12.53 8.58
N HIS A 47 2.36 12.96 8.70
CA HIS A 47 2.01 14.34 9.04
C HIS A 47 2.07 14.59 10.55
N ASN A 48 1.67 13.59 11.34
CA ASN A 48 1.70 13.64 12.79
C ASN A 48 2.48 12.45 13.37
N PRO A 49 3.81 12.60 13.59
CA PRO A 49 4.66 11.53 14.11
C PRO A 49 4.24 10.98 15.48
N SER A 50 3.45 11.73 16.26
CA SER A 50 2.94 11.28 17.56
C SER A 50 1.94 10.10 17.46
N LEU A 51 1.46 9.79 16.25
CA LEU A 51 0.58 8.64 15.96
C LEU A 51 1.34 7.32 15.82
N ARG A 52 2.67 7.36 15.67
CA ARG A 52 3.50 6.16 15.47
C ARG A 52 3.37 5.18 16.64
N GLY A 53 3.19 3.90 16.34
CA GLY A 53 3.08 2.84 17.34
C GLY A 53 1.75 2.80 18.10
N LYS A 54 0.80 3.70 17.78
CA LYS A 54 -0.52 3.72 18.43
C LYS A 54 -1.52 2.90 17.64
N PRO A 55 -2.45 2.18 18.31
CA PRO A 55 -3.59 1.62 17.63
C PRO A 55 -4.44 2.76 17.08
N GLY A 56 -4.56 2.83 15.76
CA GLY A 56 -5.41 3.81 15.12
C GLY A 56 -6.03 3.37 13.82
N ALA A 57 -6.98 4.18 13.36
CA ALA A 57 -7.73 3.98 12.14
C ALA A 57 -8.09 5.32 11.51
N VAL A 58 -8.12 5.35 10.18
CA VAL A 58 -8.66 6.48 9.42
C VAL A 58 -10.13 6.20 9.13
N VAL A 59 -10.99 7.18 9.38
CA VAL A 59 -12.44 7.10 9.19
C VAL A 59 -12.92 8.13 8.18
N GLN A 60 -13.94 7.74 7.41
CA GLN A 60 -14.69 8.67 6.58
C GLN A 60 -15.56 9.58 7.45
N TYR A 61 -15.87 10.79 6.98
CA TYR A 61 -16.91 11.63 7.59
C TYR A 61 -18.28 10.93 7.54
N ASN A 62 -19.17 11.27 8.48
CA ASN A 62 -20.56 10.83 8.42
C ASN A 62 -21.37 11.78 7.51
N PRO A 63 -21.86 11.35 6.33
CA PRO A 63 -22.63 12.22 5.44
C PRO A 63 -23.99 12.62 6.01
N TYR A 64 -24.47 11.93 7.05
CA TYR A 64 -25.75 12.18 7.72
C TYR A 64 -25.58 12.90 9.06
N GLU A 65 -24.41 13.49 9.32
CA GLU A 65 -24.16 14.22 10.57
C GLU A 65 -25.11 15.42 10.71
N LYS A 66 -25.72 15.56 11.90
CA LYS A 66 -26.59 16.70 12.19
C LYS A 66 -25.76 17.99 12.16
N GLY A 67 -26.18 18.94 11.32
CA GLY A 67 -25.43 20.18 11.08
C GLY A 67 -24.53 20.13 9.84
N GLY A 68 -24.55 19.02 9.09
CA GLY A 68 -23.78 18.86 7.87
C GLY A 68 -22.32 18.47 8.14
N VAL A 69 -21.61 18.14 7.06
CA VAL A 69 -20.20 17.76 7.12
C VAL A 69 -19.36 19.01 7.31
N LYS A 70 -18.70 19.13 8.46
CA LYS A 70 -17.76 20.22 8.73
C LYS A 70 -16.56 20.11 7.80
N SER A 71 -16.08 21.24 7.28
CA SER A 71 -14.78 21.29 6.60
C SER A 71 -13.68 21.20 7.65
N LEU A 72 -12.86 20.15 7.56
CA LEU A 72 -11.70 19.92 8.41
C LEU A 72 -10.50 19.73 7.50
N ASP A 73 -9.63 20.74 7.45
CA ASP A 73 -8.37 20.71 6.72
C ASP A 73 -7.40 19.67 7.29
N ALA A 74 -6.35 19.33 6.55
CA ALA A 74 -5.44 18.25 6.91
C ALA A 74 -4.75 18.47 8.28
N ASP A 75 -4.44 19.71 8.63
CA ASP A 75 -3.72 20.03 9.87
C ASP A 75 -4.67 20.25 11.06
N ASN A 76 -5.98 20.08 10.84
CA ASN A 76 -6.97 20.34 11.87
C ASN A 76 -6.95 19.29 12.98
N PRO A 77 -6.68 19.67 14.25
CA PRO A 77 -6.61 18.73 15.36
C PRO A 77 -7.97 18.09 15.70
N GLN A 78 -9.10 18.70 15.28
CA GLN A 78 -10.43 18.12 15.49
C GLN A 78 -10.60 16.79 14.74
N ARG A 79 -9.80 16.52 13.70
CA ARG A 79 -9.79 15.25 12.98
C ARG A 79 -9.49 14.05 13.89
N LEU A 80 -8.71 14.25 14.97
CA LEU A 80 -8.36 13.20 15.93
C LEU A 80 -9.49 12.86 16.91
N GLN A 81 -10.58 13.63 16.91
CA GLN A 81 -11.73 13.43 17.79
C GLN A 81 -12.85 12.64 17.12
N ALA A 82 -12.62 12.12 15.90
CA ALA A 82 -13.60 11.38 15.15
C ALA A 82 -14.17 10.21 15.98
N ARG A 83 -15.48 9.99 15.85
CA ARG A 83 -16.18 8.91 16.56
C ARG A 83 -17.08 8.14 15.63
N ASP A 84 -17.81 8.86 14.79
CA ASP A 84 -18.73 8.29 13.83
C ASP A 84 -18.16 8.42 12.42
N GLY A 85 -18.29 7.35 11.63
CA GLY A 85 -17.61 7.22 10.35
C GLY A 85 -17.22 5.77 10.06
N SER A 86 -17.34 5.37 8.79
CA SER A 86 -16.83 4.08 8.33
C SER A 86 -15.32 4.11 8.30
N ILE A 87 -14.67 3.09 8.86
CA ILE A 87 -13.23 2.96 8.78
C ILE A 87 -12.83 2.70 7.32
N ILE A 88 -11.73 3.31 6.89
CA ILE A 88 -11.18 3.12 5.53
C ILE A 88 -9.73 2.62 5.55
N ALA A 89 -9.03 2.77 6.68
CA ALA A 89 -7.73 2.16 6.92
C ALA A 89 -7.54 1.88 8.41
N VAL A 90 -6.79 0.82 8.71
CA VAL A 90 -6.52 0.37 10.08
C VAL A 90 -5.02 0.09 10.21
N SER A 91 -4.41 0.68 11.24
CA SER A 91 -3.03 0.41 11.66
C SER A 91 -2.82 -1.06 12.02
N TYR A 92 -1.58 -1.55 11.95
CA TYR A 92 -1.27 -2.91 12.39
C TYR A 92 -1.58 -3.13 13.87
N GLU A 93 -1.31 -2.12 14.70
CA GLU A 93 -1.53 -2.11 16.13
C GLU A 93 -3.02 -2.26 16.47
N ALA A 94 -3.91 -1.64 15.69
CA ALA A 94 -5.35 -1.82 15.86
C ALA A 94 -5.86 -3.14 15.25
N ARG A 95 -5.30 -3.61 14.12
CA ARG A 95 -5.62 -4.93 13.54
C ARG A 95 -5.29 -6.07 14.50
N ALA A 96 -4.14 -6.00 15.18
CA ALA A 96 -3.73 -6.97 16.19
C ALA A 96 -4.73 -7.08 17.36
N ARG A 97 -5.53 -6.04 17.59
CA ARG A 97 -6.59 -5.97 18.61
C ARG A 97 -7.97 -6.35 18.08
N GLY A 98 -8.07 -6.79 16.81
CA GLY A 98 -9.30 -7.25 16.20
C GLY A 98 -10.12 -6.18 15.47
N VAL A 99 -9.61 -4.95 15.33
CA VAL A 99 -10.28 -3.89 14.56
C VAL A 99 -10.18 -4.18 13.06
N LYS A 100 -11.30 -4.06 12.34
CA LYS A 100 -11.41 -4.37 10.91
C LYS A 100 -11.82 -3.15 10.09
N ARG A 101 -11.45 -3.14 8.81
CA ARG A 101 -11.68 -2.02 7.89
C ARG A 101 -13.16 -1.70 7.69
N ASN A 102 -14.06 -2.68 7.76
CA ASN A 102 -15.51 -2.49 7.55
C ASN A 102 -16.28 -2.07 8.82
N MET A 103 -15.60 -1.82 9.94
CA MET A 103 -16.24 -1.35 11.17
C MET A 103 -16.49 0.16 11.13
N ARG A 104 -17.50 0.62 11.87
CA ARG A 104 -17.62 2.05 12.23
C ARG A 104 -16.66 2.40 13.35
N GLY A 105 -16.24 3.66 13.42
CA GLY A 105 -15.39 4.17 14.51
C GLY A 105 -15.93 3.83 15.91
N VAL A 106 -17.25 3.93 16.09
CA VAL A 106 -17.93 3.55 17.35
C VAL A 106 -17.79 2.07 17.70
N GLN A 107 -17.75 1.18 16.70
CA GLN A 107 -17.54 -0.26 16.92
C GLN A 107 -16.08 -0.54 17.26
N ALA A 108 -15.15 0.10 16.54
CA ALA A 108 -13.72 -0.01 16.84
C ALA A 108 -13.36 0.47 18.25
N LYS A 109 -13.98 1.57 18.73
CA LYS A 109 -13.79 2.04 20.12
C LYS A 109 -14.30 1.06 21.18
N LYS A 110 -15.28 0.21 20.86
CA LYS A 110 -15.71 -0.86 21.80
C LYS A 110 -14.68 -1.98 21.89
N ILE A 111 -13.98 -2.27 20.79
CA ILE A 111 -12.97 -3.33 20.69
C ILE A 111 -11.63 -2.86 21.26
N CYS A 112 -11.25 -1.62 20.95
CA CYS A 112 -10.00 -0.98 21.34
C CYS A 112 -10.33 0.43 21.86
N PRO A 113 -10.61 0.59 23.18
CA PRO A 113 -11.00 1.87 23.77
C PRO A 113 -9.99 3.00 23.59
N GLU A 114 -8.70 2.67 23.49
CA GLU A 114 -7.60 3.61 23.26
C GLU A 114 -7.32 3.91 21.78
N ILE A 115 -8.13 3.38 20.85
CA ILE A 115 -7.91 3.59 19.42
C ILE A 115 -7.99 5.09 19.06
N VAL A 116 -6.98 5.56 18.33
CA VAL A 116 -6.98 6.88 17.73
C VAL A 116 -7.74 6.83 16.40
N LEU A 117 -8.83 7.59 16.31
CA LEU A 117 -9.59 7.72 15.08
C LEU A 117 -9.27 9.05 14.42
N VAL A 118 -8.86 9.00 13.16
CA VAL A 118 -8.52 10.18 12.37
C VAL A 118 -9.53 10.32 11.24
N GLN A 119 -10.29 11.40 11.19
CA GLN A 119 -11.18 11.65 10.07
C GLN A 119 -10.38 12.02 8.83
N VAL A 120 -10.79 11.58 7.63
CA VAL A 120 -10.28 12.17 6.38
C VAL A 120 -10.50 13.68 6.35
N PRO A 121 -9.61 14.45 5.71
CA PRO A 121 -9.86 15.87 5.50
C PRO A 121 -11.15 16.06 4.70
N THR A 122 -11.84 17.16 4.94
CA THR A 122 -13.10 17.50 4.28
C THR A 122 -13.09 18.94 3.85
N GLU A 123 -13.64 19.20 2.67
CA GLU A 123 -13.75 20.51 2.08
C GLU A 123 -15.03 20.58 1.25
N HIS A 124 -15.78 21.68 1.37
CA HIS A 124 -17.09 21.88 0.73
C HIS A 124 -18.05 20.68 0.91
N GLY A 125 -18.06 20.10 2.10
CA GLY A 125 -18.93 18.97 2.45
C GLY A 125 -18.56 17.62 1.81
N LYS A 126 -17.35 17.50 1.26
CA LYS A 126 -16.84 16.27 0.62
C LYS A 126 -15.46 15.91 1.15
N ALA A 127 -15.03 14.66 0.95
CA ALA A 127 -13.67 14.24 1.29
C ALA A 127 -12.66 14.99 0.42
N ASN A 128 -11.69 15.63 1.06
CA ASN A 128 -10.49 16.14 0.41
C ASN A 128 -9.39 15.07 0.57
N LEU A 129 -9.03 14.44 -0.56
CA LEU A 129 -8.06 13.35 -0.60
C LEU A 129 -6.67 13.79 -1.08
N GLU A 130 -6.42 15.08 -1.20
CA GLU A 130 -5.20 15.60 -1.84
C GLU A 130 -3.93 15.17 -1.11
N ILE A 131 -3.92 15.13 0.23
CA ILE A 131 -2.75 14.65 0.99
C ILE A 131 -2.41 13.19 0.69
N TYR A 132 -3.43 12.34 0.48
CA TYR A 132 -3.26 10.93 0.17
C TYR A 132 -2.83 10.74 -1.28
N LYS A 133 -3.46 11.45 -2.22
CA LYS A 133 -3.07 11.43 -3.64
C LYS A 133 -1.64 11.90 -3.84
N ALA A 134 -1.24 12.97 -3.18
CA ALA A 134 0.10 13.53 -3.22
C ALA A 134 1.13 12.55 -2.64
N ALA A 135 0.82 11.90 -1.52
CA ALA A 135 1.68 10.87 -0.96
C ALA A 135 1.87 9.68 -1.92
N GLY A 136 0.80 9.20 -2.55
CA GLY A 136 0.88 8.11 -3.52
C GLY A 136 1.68 8.51 -4.76
N GLN A 137 1.54 9.77 -5.20
CA GLN A 137 2.34 10.31 -6.30
C GLN A 137 3.83 10.34 -5.98
N ARG A 138 4.23 10.74 -4.76
CA ARG A 138 5.63 10.71 -4.33
C ARG A 138 6.23 9.31 -4.42
N VAL A 139 5.47 8.27 -4.08
CA VAL A 139 5.92 6.88 -4.22
C VAL A 139 6.10 6.50 -5.69
N VAL A 140 5.13 6.83 -6.55
CA VAL A 140 5.23 6.63 -8.00
C VAL A 140 6.47 7.32 -8.57
N ASP A 141 6.77 8.55 -8.14
CA ASP A 141 7.94 9.30 -8.60
C ASP A 141 9.27 8.65 -8.20
N VAL A 142 9.30 7.95 -7.07
CA VAL A 142 10.45 7.12 -6.65
C VAL A 142 10.58 5.91 -7.56
N LEU A 143 9.48 5.20 -7.82
CA LEU A 143 9.46 3.98 -8.62
C LEU A 143 9.84 4.24 -10.09
N LYS A 144 9.37 5.35 -10.66
CA LYS A 144 9.71 5.79 -12.03
C LYS A 144 11.20 5.99 -12.27
N ARG A 145 12.01 6.19 -11.22
CA ARG A 145 13.48 6.30 -11.36
C ARG A 145 14.18 4.97 -11.56
N ARG A 146 13.51 3.85 -11.30
CA ARG A 146 14.10 2.50 -11.32
C ARG A 146 13.40 1.55 -12.30
N ALA A 147 12.11 1.73 -12.53
CA ALA A 147 11.35 0.90 -13.46
C ALA A 147 11.36 1.50 -14.88
N SER A 148 11.43 0.63 -15.90
CA SER A 148 11.29 1.01 -17.32
C SER A 148 9.91 1.57 -17.63
N ALA A 149 8.91 1.10 -16.90
CA ALA A 149 7.54 1.59 -16.96
C ALA A 149 6.88 1.54 -15.59
N CYS A 150 5.95 2.46 -15.34
CA CYS A 150 5.25 2.58 -14.07
C CYS A 150 3.84 3.13 -14.32
N GLU A 151 2.83 2.37 -13.93
CA GLU A 151 1.41 2.70 -14.03
C GLU A 151 0.80 2.79 -12.62
N LYS A 152 0.28 3.97 -12.28
CA LYS A 152 -0.48 4.16 -11.05
C LYS A 152 -1.88 3.56 -11.21
N ARG A 153 -2.23 2.57 -10.40
CA ARG A 153 -3.52 1.85 -10.44
C ARG A 153 -4.54 2.44 -9.49
N SER A 154 -4.09 2.85 -8.30
CA SER A 154 -4.92 3.52 -7.30
C SER A 154 -4.09 4.57 -6.53
N VAL A 155 -4.61 5.06 -5.40
CA VAL A 155 -3.84 5.93 -4.49
C VAL A 155 -2.64 5.19 -3.88
N ASP A 156 -2.81 3.90 -3.59
CA ASP A 156 -1.88 3.02 -2.88
C ASP A 156 -1.34 1.84 -3.72
N GLU A 157 -1.80 1.69 -4.97
CA GLU A 157 -1.40 0.59 -5.86
C GLU A 157 -0.66 1.09 -7.10
N VAL A 158 0.46 0.43 -7.42
CA VAL A 158 1.31 0.74 -8.57
C VAL A 158 1.76 -0.55 -9.25
N ALA A 159 1.65 -0.59 -10.59
CA ALA A 159 2.24 -1.63 -11.41
C ALA A 159 3.54 -1.11 -12.05
N ILE A 160 4.59 -1.92 -12.03
CA ILE A 160 5.90 -1.58 -12.58
C ILE A 160 6.43 -2.68 -13.50
N ASP A 161 7.06 -2.28 -14.60
CA ASP A 161 7.82 -3.21 -15.43
C ASP A 161 9.22 -3.38 -14.83
N ILE A 162 9.55 -4.62 -14.45
CA ILE A 162 10.82 -5.00 -13.84
C ILE A 162 11.62 -5.95 -14.74
N THR A 163 11.21 -6.15 -16.00
CA THR A 163 11.83 -7.09 -16.94
C THR A 163 13.35 -6.88 -17.05
N ALA A 164 13.77 -5.63 -17.27
CA ALA A 164 15.19 -5.30 -17.39
C ALA A 164 16.00 -5.58 -16.11
N GLU A 165 15.39 -5.37 -14.94
CA GLU A 165 16.07 -5.63 -13.66
C GLU A 165 16.12 -7.12 -13.35
N ALA A 166 15.06 -7.87 -13.68
CA ALA A 166 15.04 -9.32 -13.57
C ALA A 166 16.10 -9.97 -14.48
N ASP A 167 16.20 -9.55 -15.75
CA ASP A 167 17.24 -10.00 -16.68
C ASP A 167 18.64 -9.71 -16.15
N ARG A 168 18.85 -8.51 -15.58
CA ARG A 168 20.14 -8.11 -15.00
C ARG A 168 20.50 -9.03 -13.82
N LEU A 169 19.56 -9.32 -12.94
CA LEU A 169 19.79 -10.20 -11.79
C LEU A 169 20.07 -11.64 -12.21
N LEU A 170 19.33 -12.19 -13.17
CA LEU A 170 19.54 -13.54 -13.71
C LEU A 170 20.92 -13.71 -14.39
N LYS A 171 21.45 -12.65 -15.00
CA LYS A 171 22.80 -12.66 -15.61
C LYS A 171 23.92 -12.52 -14.58
N THR A 172 23.66 -11.83 -13.47
CA THR A 172 24.70 -11.47 -12.49
C THR A 172 24.74 -12.39 -11.27
N ARG A 173 23.69 -13.18 -11.04
CA ARG A 173 23.59 -14.15 -9.96
C ARG A 173 23.22 -15.52 -10.52
N SER A 174 23.99 -16.54 -10.15
CA SER A 174 23.57 -17.92 -10.36
C SER A 174 22.40 -18.21 -9.43
N PHE A 175 21.23 -18.49 -9.99
CA PHE A 175 20.06 -18.91 -9.21
C PHE A 175 20.37 -20.15 -8.35
N THR A 176 21.28 -21.01 -8.82
CA THR A 176 21.78 -22.17 -8.09
C THR A 176 22.52 -21.78 -6.81
N ASP A 177 23.32 -20.72 -6.83
CA ASP A 177 24.08 -20.29 -5.64
C ASP A 177 23.15 -19.74 -4.57
N ASP A 178 22.12 -18.98 -4.98
CA ASP A 178 21.07 -18.49 -4.07
C ASP A 178 20.26 -19.66 -3.50
N LEU A 179 19.93 -20.68 -4.31
CA LEU A 179 19.24 -21.90 -3.86
C LEU A 179 20.06 -22.72 -2.88
N VAL A 180 21.35 -22.92 -3.14
CA VAL A 180 22.25 -23.66 -2.26
C VAL A 180 22.42 -22.93 -0.93
N LEU A 181 22.55 -21.60 -0.94
CA LEU A 181 22.54 -20.77 0.27
C LEU A 181 21.25 -20.93 1.07
N CYS A 182 20.09 -20.83 0.41
CA CYS A 182 18.79 -21.01 1.07
C CYS A 182 18.61 -22.43 1.62
N ALA A 183 19.00 -23.44 0.85
CA ALA A 183 18.94 -24.84 1.24
C ALA A 183 19.83 -25.12 2.45
N ARG A 184 21.06 -24.59 2.48
CA ARG A 184 21.98 -24.66 3.64
C ARG A 184 21.45 -23.96 4.88
N ALA A 185 20.77 -22.82 4.71
CA ALA A 185 20.22 -22.06 5.83
C ALA A 185 19.07 -22.79 6.54
N VAL A 186 18.29 -23.58 5.81
CA VAL A 186 17.12 -24.31 6.32
C VAL A 186 17.46 -25.75 6.70
N THR A 187 18.34 -26.38 5.92
CA THR A 187 18.75 -27.76 6.12
C THR A 187 20.22 -27.78 6.53
N LYS A 188 20.53 -28.30 7.72
CA LYS A 188 21.92 -28.60 8.13
C LYS A 188 22.51 -29.78 7.34
N LEU A 189 22.10 -29.97 6.09
CA LEU A 189 22.27 -31.21 5.32
C LEU A 189 22.93 -31.01 3.94
N ALA A 190 23.25 -29.78 3.54
CA ALA A 190 23.78 -29.51 2.20
C ALA A 190 25.32 -29.43 2.18
N ASP A 191 25.96 -30.59 2.42
CA ASP A 191 27.38 -30.84 2.21
C ASP A 191 27.56 -31.84 1.05
N SER A 192 27.15 -31.49 -0.17
CA SER A 192 27.66 -32.02 -1.44
C SER A 192 27.04 -31.20 -2.58
N VAL A 193 27.88 -30.61 -3.43
CA VAL A 193 27.47 -30.01 -4.73
C VAL A 193 27.70 -31.06 -5.82
#